data_AF-A0A819T2E4-F1
#
_entry.id   AF-A0A819T2E4-F1
#
_cell.length_a   1.000
_cell.length_b   1.000
_cell.length_c   1.000
_cell.angle_alpha   90.00
_cell.angle_beta   90.00
_cell.angle_gamma   90.00
#
_symmetry.space_group_name_H-M   'P 1'
#
loop_
_entity.id
_entity.type
_entity.pdbx_description
1 polymer ?
#
loop_
_entity_poly.entity_id
_entity_poly.type
_entity_poly.pdbx_seq_one_letter_code
_entity_poly.pdbx_strand_id
1 'polypeptide(L)'
;MHWCFAFILLFTACLIHLFICPYTKVEESFNLQAIHDLLIHRFNISNYDHLEFPGVVPRTFLGPIFIAILTWPFSNISFDYLLYLQYIVRIILGILVISGLTHIYKSLKGYCDL
;
A
#
# COMPACT_ATOMS: atom_id res chain seq x y z
N MET A 1 8.17 3.15 -26.72
CA MET A 1 6.72 2.86 -26.86
C MET A 1 6.27 1.64 -26.05
N HIS A 2 6.89 0.46 -26.17
CA HIS A 2 6.47 -0.78 -25.46
C HIS A 2 6.29 -0.65 -23.94
N TRP A 3 7.08 0.23 -23.32
CA TRP A 3 7.07 0.41 -21.87
C TRP A 3 5.94 1.24 -21.30
N CYS A 4 5.49 2.24 -22.06
CA CYS A 4 4.32 3.01 -21.66
C CYS A 4 3.09 2.09 -21.64
N PHE A 5 3.01 1.18 -22.62
CA PHE A 5 1.97 0.17 -22.68
C PHE A 5 2.01 -0.80 -21.48
N ALA A 6 3.18 -1.35 -21.13
CA ALA A 6 3.32 -2.22 -19.97
C ALA A 6 2.95 -1.51 -18.65
N PHE A 7 3.32 -0.24 -18.49
CA PHE A 7 2.96 0.57 -17.33
C PHE A 7 1.44 0.77 -17.22
N ILE A 8 0.80 1.16 -18.32
CA ILE A 8 -0.67 1.36 -18.37
C ILE A 8 -1.39 0.04 -18.07
N LEU A 9 -0.90 -1.08 -18.60
CA LEU A 9 -1.46 -2.41 -18.35
C LEU A 9 -1.36 -2.80 -16.87
N LEU A 10 -0.18 -2.65 -16.25
CA LEU A 10 0.03 -2.95 -14.84
C LEU A 10 -0.82 -2.06 -13.93
N PHE A 11 -0.90 -0.77 -14.23
CA PHE A 11 -1.72 0.17 -13.47
C PHE A 11 -3.22 -0.16 -13.58
N THR A 12 -3.69 -0.47 -14.78
CA THR A 12 -5.08 -0.86 -15.02
C THR A 12 -5.43 -2.15 -14.30
N ALA A 13 -4.56 -3.16 -14.36
CA ALA A 13 -4.75 -4.41 -13.63
C ALA A 13 -4.83 -4.17 -12.12
N CYS A 14 -3.97 -3.31 -11.56
CA CYS A 14 -4.00 -2.94 -10.16
C CYS A 14 -5.33 -2.29 -9.76
N LEU A 15 -5.84 -1.35 -10.56
CA LEU A 15 -7.15 -0.72 -10.32
C LEU A 15 -8.29 -1.74 -10.41
N ILE A 16 -8.29 -2.63 -11.40
CA ILE A 16 -9.31 -3.68 -11.54
C ILE A 16 -9.33 -4.57 -10.29
N HIS A 17 -8.15 -5.00 -9.82
CA HIS A 17 -8.04 -5.80 -8.59
C HIS A 17 -8.55 -5.05 -7.35
N LEU A 18 -8.29 -3.75 -7.27
CA LEU A 18 -8.78 -2.88 -6.21
C LEU A 18 -10.32 -2.89 -6.13
N PHE A 19 -11.00 -2.81 -7.28
CA PHE A 19 -12.47 -2.79 -7.34
C PHE A 19 -13.11 -4.16 -7.17
N ILE A 20 -12.53 -5.22 -7.76
CA ILE A 20 -13.08 -6.58 -7.67
C ILE A 20 -12.87 -7.17 -6.27
N CYS A 21 -11.80 -6.78 -5.58
CA CYS A 21 -11.47 -7.28 -4.24
C CYS A 21 -11.51 -6.13 -3.21
N PRO A 22 -12.72 -5.63 -2.85
CA PRO A 22 -12.86 -4.53 -1.91
C PRO A 22 -12.41 -4.91 -0.50
N TYR A 23 -12.44 -6.20 -0.16
CA TYR A 23 -12.01 -6.71 1.14
C TYR A 23 -10.54 -7.12 1.15
N THR A 24 -9.96 -7.19 2.34
CA THR A 24 -8.57 -7.57 2.53
C THR A 24 -8.38 -9.07 2.52
N LYS A 25 -7.33 -9.52 1.84
CA LYS A 25 -6.79 -10.87 2.08
C LYS A 25 -6.18 -10.88 3.48
N VAL A 26 -6.27 -12.03 4.16
CA VAL A 26 -5.73 -12.23 5.52
C VAL A 26 -4.25 -11.88 5.62
N GLU A 27 -3.49 -12.04 4.54
CA GLU A 27 -2.06 -11.67 4.52
C GLU A 27 -1.81 -10.17 4.43
N GLU A 28 -2.73 -9.42 3.80
CA GLU A 28 -2.62 -7.99 3.58
C GLU A 28 -3.14 -7.19 4.77
N SER A 29 -4.11 -7.76 5.50
CA SER A 29 -4.77 -7.10 6.63
C SER A 29 -3.77 -6.66 7.69
N PHE A 30 -2.68 -7.38 7.94
CA PHE A 30 -1.68 -6.95 8.93
C PHE A 30 -1.04 -5.60 8.59
N ASN A 31 -0.58 -5.41 7.34
CA ASN A 31 0.01 -4.12 6.95
C ASN A 31 -1.03 -3.00 6.90
N LEU A 32 -2.24 -3.31 6.44
CA LEU A 32 -3.33 -2.33 6.39
C LEU A 32 -3.80 -1.91 7.78
N GLN A 33 -3.89 -2.86 8.70
CA GLN A 33 -4.23 -2.63 10.10
C GLN A 33 -3.13 -1.82 10.79
N ALA A 34 -1.86 -2.07 10.47
CA ALA A 34 -0.76 -1.27 11.02
C ALA A 34 -0.85 0.19 10.57
N ILE A 35 -1.22 0.42 9.30
CA ILE A 35 -1.44 1.76 8.75
C ILE A 35 -2.67 2.42 9.39
N HIS A 36 -3.73 1.66 9.60
CA HIS A 36 -4.93 2.11 10.32
C HIS A 36 -4.60 2.53 11.76
N ASP A 37 -3.87 1.71 12.51
CA ASP A 37 -3.45 2.01 13.87
C ASP A 37 -2.61 3.30 13.93
N LEU A 38 -1.70 3.48 12.97
CA LEU A 38 -0.88 4.69 12.85
C LEU A 38 -1.71 5.95 12.52
N LEU A 39 -2.71 5.84 11.64
CA LEU A 39 -3.54 6.97 11.21
C LEU A 39 -4.61 7.36 12.24
N ILE A 40 -5.24 6.37 12.88
CA ILE A 40 -6.31 6.58 13.86
C ILE A 40 -5.75 6.77 15.27
N HIS A 41 -5.05 5.77 15.79
CA HIS A 41 -4.60 5.74 17.18
C HIS A 41 -3.34 6.58 17.38
N ARG A 42 -2.51 6.76 16.35
CA ARG A 42 -1.34 7.67 16.34
C ARG A 42 -0.39 7.38 17.50
N PHE A 43 -0.34 8.22 18.52
CA PHE A 43 0.52 8.04 19.69
C PHE A 43 -0.11 7.16 20.78
N ASN A 44 -1.38 6.80 20.65
CA ASN A 44 -2.08 5.93 21.59
C ASN A 44 -1.81 4.45 21.26
N ILE A 45 -0.56 4.04 21.51
CA ILE A 45 -0.04 2.71 21.18
C ILE A 45 -0.83 1.60 21.89
N SER A 46 -1.37 1.87 23.07
CA SER A 46 -2.16 0.90 23.86
C SER A 46 -3.40 0.37 23.13
N ASN A 47 -3.91 1.10 22.14
CA ASN A 47 -5.08 0.71 21.35
C ASN A 47 -4.70 0.04 20.03
N TYR A 48 -3.42 -0.28 19.81
CA TYR A 48 -3.00 -0.93 18.57
C TYR A 48 -3.38 -2.41 18.59
N ASP A 49 -4.09 -2.84 17.56
CA ASP A 49 -4.50 -4.23 17.36
C ASP A 49 -3.28 -5.18 17.28
N HIS A 50 -2.14 -4.64 16.87
CA HIS A 50 -0.85 -5.32 16.79
C HIS A 50 -0.26 -5.76 18.14
N LEU A 51 -0.74 -5.20 19.25
CA LEU A 51 -0.35 -5.66 20.59
C LEU A 51 -1.13 -6.90 21.02
N GLU A 52 -2.41 -6.99 20.64
CA GLU A 52 -3.30 -8.10 20.98
C GLU A 52 -3.11 -9.29 20.02
N PHE A 53 -2.92 -9.01 18.73
CA PHE A 53 -2.73 -10.00 17.68
C PHE A 53 -1.37 -9.84 16.97
N PRO A 54 -0.26 -10.22 17.62
CA PRO A 54 1.04 -10.25 16.95
C PRO A 54 0.99 -11.28 15.82
N GLY A 55 1.26 -10.82 14.60
CA GLY A 55 1.13 -11.65 13.40
C GLY A 55 2.02 -12.90 13.45
N VAL A 56 1.59 -13.97 12.78
CA VAL A 56 2.29 -15.27 12.71
C VAL A 56 3.66 -15.23 12.01
N VAL A 57 4.03 -14.08 11.43
CA VAL A 57 5.32 -13.84 10.77
C VAL A 57 5.87 -12.49 11.25
N PRO A 58 7.16 -12.40 11.65
CA PRO A 58 7.76 -11.12 12.02
C PRO A 58 7.82 -10.19 10.80
N ARG A 59 7.11 -9.07 10.87
CA ARG A 59 7.07 -8.04 9.83
C ARG A 59 7.56 -6.71 10.40
N THR A 60 8.26 -5.94 9.58
CA THR A 60 8.74 -4.62 9.96
C THR A 60 7.63 -3.57 9.83
N PHE A 61 7.51 -2.65 10.80
CA PHE A 61 6.58 -1.52 10.75
C PHE A 61 7.00 -0.39 9.79
N LEU A 62 8.20 -0.45 9.21
CA LEU A 62 8.76 0.63 8.40
C LEU A 62 7.92 0.91 7.13
N GLY A 63 7.44 -0.14 6.46
CA GLY A 63 6.54 -0.02 5.31
C GLY A 63 5.22 0.67 5.66
N PRO A 64 4.48 0.17 6.67
CA PRO A 64 3.28 0.83 7.19
C PRO A 64 3.48 2.30 7.57
N ILE A 65 4.57 2.64 8.27
CA ILE A 65 4.88 4.03 8.64
C ILE A 65 5.03 4.92 7.41
N PHE A 66 5.79 4.46 6.42
CA PHE A 66 6.02 5.22 5.19
C PHE A 66 4.71 5.49 4.43
N ILE A 67 3.84 4.48 4.32
CA ILE A 67 2.57 4.61 3.61
C ILE A 67 1.58 5.46 4.43
N ALA A 68 1.56 5.34 5.76
CA ALA A 68 0.73 6.16 6.63
C ALA A 68 1.07 7.65 6.48
N ILE A 69 2.36 8.01 6.41
CA ILE A 69 2.79 9.41 6.19
C ILE A 69 2.27 9.94 4.85
N LEU A 70 2.36 9.14 3.77
CA LEU A 70 1.85 9.53 2.46
C LEU A 70 0.32 9.62 2.41
N THR A 71 -0.36 8.81 3.22
CA THR A 71 -1.82 8.73 3.28
C THR A 71 -2.43 9.82 4.17
N TRP A 72 -1.68 10.31 5.16
CA TRP A 72 -2.11 11.32 6.13
C TRP A 72 -2.87 12.53 5.54
N PRO A 73 -2.42 13.21 4.46
CA PRO A 73 -3.16 14.35 3.91
C PRO A 73 -4.55 13.97 3.37
N PHE A 74 -4.77 12.70 3.05
CA PHE A 74 -6.02 12.19 2.51
C PHE A 74 -6.94 11.61 3.59
N SER A 75 -6.49 11.44 4.83
CA SER A 75 -7.24 10.67 5.84
C SER A 75 -8.53 11.33 6.34
N ASN A 76 -8.77 12.62 6.09
CA ASN A 76 -9.82 13.39 6.78
C ASN A 76 -11.12 13.61 5.96
N ILE A 77 -11.34 12.83 4.89
CA ILE A 77 -12.24 13.26 3.80
C ILE A 77 -13.61 12.55 3.77
N SER A 78 -13.86 11.46 4.52
CA SER A 78 -15.04 10.60 4.25
C SER A 78 -15.80 10.03 5.44
N PHE A 79 -17.11 9.80 5.22
CA PHE A 79 -18.08 9.23 6.18
C PHE A 79 -17.86 7.73 6.44
N ASP A 80 -17.51 6.94 5.41
CA ASP A 80 -17.10 5.53 5.55
C ASP A 80 -15.57 5.41 5.65
N TYR A 81 -15.05 5.86 6.79
CA TYR A 81 -13.63 6.07 7.04
C TYR A 81 -12.75 4.82 6.76
N LEU A 82 -13.23 3.63 7.15
CA LEU A 82 -12.45 2.39 7.06
C LEU A 82 -12.23 1.91 5.62
N LEU A 83 -13.31 1.79 4.84
CA LEU A 83 -13.23 1.39 3.44
C LEU A 83 -12.49 2.45 2.60
N TYR A 84 -12.76 3.72 2.86
CA TYR A 84 -12.10 4.82 2.16
C TYR A 84 -10.57 4.79 2.36
N LEU A 85 -10.11 4.69 3.61
CA LEU A 85 -8.68 4.59 3.89
C LEU A 85 -8.05 3.36 3.24
N GLN A 86 -8.74 2.21 3.28
CA GLN A 86 -8.24 0.98 2.68
C GLN A 86 -7.99 1.14 1.17
N TYR A 87 -8.89 1.83 0.47
CA TYR A 87 -8.70 2.14 -0.95
C TYR A 87 -7.51 3.06 -1.19
N ILE A 88 -7.40 4.15 -0.43
CA ILE A 88 -6.31 5.13 -0.59
C ILE A 88 -4.95 4.50 -0.33
N VAL A 89 -4.82 3.74 0.75
CA VAL A 89 -3.58 3.06 1.12
C VAL A 89 -3.13 2.08 0.02
N ARG A 90 -4.06 1.29 -0.53
CA ARG A 90 -3.78 0.35 -1.61
C ARG A 90 -3.41 1.04 -2.93
N ILE A 91 -4.04 2.18 -3.25
CA ILE A 91 -3.68 2.97 -4.43
C ILE A 91 -2.25 3.51 -4.29
N ILE A 92 -1.90 4.08 -3.13
CA ILE A 92 -0.55 4.59 -2.87
C ILE A 92 0.47 3.46 -2.94
N LEU A 93 0.20 2.32 -2.31
CA LEU A 93 1.06 1.14 -2.38
C LEU A 93 1.24 0.64 -3.83
N GLY A 94 0.16 0.54 -4.60
CA GLY A 94 0.19 0.14 -6.00
C GLY A 94 1.05 1.06 -6.85
N ILE A 95 0.92 2.38 -6.68
CA ILE A 95 1.74 3.38 -7.40
C ILE A 95 3.22 3.22 -7.04
N LEU A 96 3.56 3.03 -5.76
CA LEU A 96 4.94 2.85 -5.30
C LEU A 96 5.55 1.57 -5.87
N VAL A 97 4.81 0.45 -5.87
CA VAL A 97 5.28 -0.83 -6.41
C VAL A 97 5.54 -0.74 -7.91
N ILE A 98 4.60 -0.18 -8.67
CA ILE A 98 4.77 -0.02 -10.13
C ILE A 98 5.95 0.92 -10.42
N SER A 99 6.09 2.01 -9.66
CA SER A 99 7.22 2.95 -9.81
C SER A 99 8.56 2.26 -9.54
N GLY A 100 8.67 1.50 -8.45
CA GLY A 100 9.88 0.73 -8.13
C GLY A 100 10.21 -0.30 -9.22
N LEU A 101 9.22 -1.04 -9.72
CA LEU A 101 9.40 -2.02 -10.78
C LEU A 101 9.90 -1.37 -12.08
N THR A 102 9.32 -0.23 -12.47
CA THR A 102 9.78 0.49 -13.67
C THR A 102 11.18 1.04 -13.52
N HIS A 103 11.57 1.50 -12.33
CA HIS A 103 12.93 1.94 -12.06
C HIS A 103 13.93 0.78 -12.22
N ILE A 104 13.66 -0.36 -11.56
CA ILE A 104 14.53 -1.54 -11.63
C ILE A 104 14.72 -2.02 -13.07
N TYR A 105 13.64 -2.16 -13.84
CA TYR A 105 13.82 -2.59 -15.22
C TYR A 105 14.66 -1.57 -15.99
N LYS A 106 14.36 -0.26 -15.91
CA LYS A 106 15.12 0.75 -16.68
C LYS A 106 16.61 0.65 -16.37
N SER A 107 16.97 0.41 -15.11
CA SER A 107 18.36 0.14 -14.71
C SER A 107 18.91 -1.12 -15.39
N LEU A 108 18.21 -2.25 -15.33
CA LEU A 108 18.66 -3.51 -15.95
C LEU A 108 18.84 -3.40 -17.47
N LYS A 109 17.91 -2.73 -18.15
CA LYS A 109 18.03 -2.51 -19.59
C LYS A 109 19.24 -1.66 -19.94
N GLY A 110 19.52 -0.61 -19.15
CA GLY A 110 20.73 0.19 -19.31
C GLY A 110 22.04 -0.60 -19.15
N TYR A 111 22.04 -1.67 -18.34
CA TYR A 111 23.19 -2.58 -18.22
C TYR A 111 23.34 -3.55 -19.39
N CYS A 112 22.22 -4.02 -19.98
CA CYS A 112 22.26 -4.94 -21.12
C CYS A 112 22.57 -4.26 -22.46
N ASP A 113 22.32 -2.96 -22.57
CA ASP A 113 22.57 -2.18 -23.79
C ASP A 113 24.02 -1.63 -23.86
N LEU A 114 24.90 -1.97 -22.90
CA LEU A 114 26.35 -1.71 -22.85
C LEU A 114 27.15 -2.93 -23.32
#